data_AF-A0A3D5DG27-F1
#
_entry.id   AF-A0A3D5DG27-F1
#
_cell.length_a   1.000
_cell.length_b   1.000
_cell.length_c   1.000
_cell.angle_alpha   90.00
_cell.angle_beta   90.00
_cell.angle_gamma   90.00
#
_symmetry.space_group_name_H-M   'P 1'
#
loop_
_entity.id
_entity.type
_entity.pdbx_description
1 polymer ?
#
loop_
_entity_poly.entity_id
_entity_poly.type
_entity_poly.pdbx_seq_one_letter_code
_entity_poly.pdbx_strand_id
1 'polypeptide(L)' 'MNQSGALTGVTKYIGVPRKRSEDPQILMLQAKYVDDIKLPGMLEVAFFRSSHAHALIKNLKLDLAKQ' A
#
# COMPACT_ATOMS: atom_id res chain seq x y z
N MET A 1 -27.46 17.41 43.53
CA MET A 1 -28.33 16.40 42.91
C MET A 1 -28.29 16.62 41.41
N ASN A 2 -27.72 15.63 40.69
CA ASN A 2 -27.81 15.38 39.24
C ASN A 2 -27.08 16.42 38.34
N GLN A 3 -26.14 16.05 37.47
CA GLN A 3 -26.26 14.95 36.53
C GLN A 3 -24.94 14.21 36.27
N SER A 4 -24.96 12.94 36.64
CA SER A 4 -24.11 11.88 36.12
C SER A 4 -24.51 11.62 34.66
N GLY A 5 -23.95 12.39 33.73
CA GLY A 5 -24.02 12.11 32.30
C GLY A 5 -22.78 11.33 31.86
N ALA A 6 -22.48 10.19 32.48
CA ALA A 6 -21.46 9.30 31.96
C ALA A 6 -21.97 8.79 30.61
N LEU A 7 -21.34 9.23 29.51
CA LEU A 7 -21.59 8.70 28.18
C LEU A 7 -21.27 7.20 28.20
N THR A 8 -22.28 6.37 28.40
CA THR A 8 -22.23 4.92 28.39
C THR A 8 -21.79 4.46 27.00
N GLY A 9 -20.48 4.32 26.80
CA GLY A 9 -19.88 3.90 25.54
C GLY A 9 -18.57 4.60 25.18
N VAL A 10 -18.29 5.76 25.77
CA VAL A 10 -17.01 6.45 25.57
C VAL A 10 -15.95 5.84 26.50
N THR A 11 -14.94 5.22 25.92
CA THR A 11 -13.80 4.64 26.66
C THR A 11 -12.54 5.42 26.33
N LYS A 12 -11.41 5.05 26.95
CA LYS A 12 -10.08 5.57 26.61
C LYS A 12 -9.76 5.50 25.10
N TYR A 13 -10.41 4.59 24.38
CA TYR A 13 -10.15 4.32 22.96
C TYR A 13 -11.36 4.54 22.05
N ILE A 14 -12.59 4.39 22.55
CA ILE A 14 -13.82 4.45 21.74
C ILE A 14 -14.55 5.76 22.04
N GLY A 15 -15.01 6.48 21.00
CA GLY A 15 -15.80 7.70 21.15
C GLY A 15 -15.01 8.95 21.52
N VAL A 16 -13.68 8.90 21.45
CA VAL A 16 -12.79 10.05 21.73
C VAL A 16 -12.07 10.51 20.45
N PRO A 17 -11.99 11.83 20.16
CA PRO A 17 -11.17 12.32 19.06
C PRO A 17 -9.69 12.13 19.42
N ARG A 18 -8.96 11.40 18.58
CA ARG A 18 -7.53 11.12 18.79
C ARG A 18 -6.79 11.25 17.46
N LYS A 19 -5.55 11.74 17.51
CA LYS A 19 -4.63 11.71 16.37
C LYS A 19 -4.37 10.26 15.96
N ARG A 20 -4.26 10.03 14.66
CA ARG A 20 -3.98 8.69 14.13
C ARG A 20 -2.55 8.28 14.47
N SER A 21 -2.35 7.00 14.75
CA SER A 21 -1.04 6.44 15.07
C SER A 21 -0.07 6.46 13.90
N GLU A 22 -0.58 6.36 12.67
CA GLU A 22 0.24 6.20 11.47
C GLU A 22 0.74 7.54 10.92
N ASP A 23 0.09 8.65 11.26
CA ASP A 23 0.35 9.98 10.69
C ASP A 23 1.82 10.41 10.79
N PRO A 24 2.55 10.24 11.91
CA PRO A 24 3.95 10.62 11.97
C PRO A 24 4.81 9.89 10.93
N GLN A 25 4.55 8.60 10.71
CA GLN A 25 5.34 7.82 9.74
C GLN A 25 4.98 8.18 8.30
N ILE A 26 3.70 8.38 8.00
CA ILE A 26 3.24 8.73 6.65
C ILE A 26 3.69 10.14 6.27
N LEU A 27 3.43 11.12 7.15
CA LEU A 27 3.69 12.54 6.87
C LEU A 27 5.18 12.87 6.84
N MET A 28 6.01 12.10 7.54
CA MET A 28 7.48 12.27 7.53
C MET A 28 8.17 11.40 6.48
N LEU A 29 7.43 10.71 5.60
CA LEU A 29 7.98 9.79 4.59
C LEU A 29 8.85 8.67 5.20
N GLN A 30 8.48 8.21 6.40
CA GLN A 30 9.16 7.12 7.12
C GLN A 30 8.39 5.79 7.01
N ALA A 31 7.11 5.83 6.63
CA ALA A 31 6.34 4.65 6.30
C ALA A 31 6.99 3.93 5.11
N LYS A 32 7.09 2.60 5.19
CA LYS A 32 7.61 1.76 4.11
C LYS A 32 6.47 1.02 3.45
N TYR A 33 6.39 1.13 2.13
CA TYR A 33 5.53 0.34 1.27
C TYR A 33 6.36 -0.76 0.59
N VAL A 34 5.69 -1.65 -0.14
CA VAL A 34 6.33 -2.81 -0.78
C VAL A 34 7.47 -2.39 -1.70
N ASP A 35 7.29 -1.30 -2.45
CA ASP A 35 8.28 -0.78 -3.41
C ASP A 35 9.49 -0.10 -2.74
N ASP A 36 9.36 0.29 -1.46
CA ASP A 36 10.47 0.90 -0.70
C ASP A 36 11.45 -0.15 -0.14
N ILE A 37 11.11 -1.44 -0.23
CA ILE A 37 11.92 -2.54 0.28
C ILE A 37 13.09 -2.79 -0.67
N LYS A 38 14.32 -2.76 -0.14
CA LYS A 38 15.55 -3.07 -0.90
C LYS A 38 16.30 -4.20 -0.23
N LEU A 39 16.58 -5.26 -0.98
CA LEU A 39 17.32 -6.44 -0.52
C LEU A 39 18.59 -6.65 -1.37
N PRO A 40 19.67 -7.21 -0.79
CA PRO A 40 20.85 -7.57 -1.57
C PRO A 40 20.49 -8.57 -2.68
N GLY A 41 20.88 -8.27 -3.93
CA GLY A 41 20.59 -9.11 -5.09
C GLY A 41 19.13 -9.08 -5.59
N MET A 42 18.33 -8.11 -5.13
CA MET A 42 16.96 -7.94 -5.61
C MET A 42 16.93 -7.61 -7.11
N LEU A 43 16.10 -8.34 -7.86
CA LEU A 43 15.84 -8.10 -9.27
C LEU A 43 14.46 -7.45 -9.45
N GLU A 44 14.31 -6.70 -10.53
CA GLU A 44 13.03 -6.13 -10.95
C GLU A 44 12.42 -6.94 -12.09
N VAL A 45 11.09 -6.89 -12.22
CA VAL A 45 10.36 -7.58 -13.29
C VAL A 45 9.38 -6.64 -13.96
N ALA A 46 9.28 -6.73 -15.28
CA ALA A 46 8.29 -6.05 -16.08
C ALA A 46 7.57 -7.04 -17.00
N PHE A 47 6.27 -6.82 -17.20
CA PHE A 47 5.45 -7.69 -18.05
C PHE A 47 5.04 -6.95 -19.32
N PHE A 48 5.30 -7.57 -20.48
CA PHE A 48 4.67 -7.18 -21.73
C PHE A 48 3.20 -7.62 -21.73
N ARG A 49 2.29 -6.72 -22.07
CA ARG A 49 0.85 -6.99 -22.14
C ARG A 49 0.36 -6.93 -23.58
N SER A 50 -0.59 -7.80 -23.93
CA SER A 50 -1.22 -7.78 -25.25
C SER A 50 -1.96 -6.46 -25.48
N SER A 51 -1.78 -5.84 -26.63
CA SER A 51 -2.59 -4.70 -27.09
C SER A 51 -3.93 -5.13 -27.70
N HIS A 52 -4.14 -6.44 -27.88
CA HIS A 52 -5.34 -7.00 -28.48
C HIS A 52 -6.16 -7.72 -27.41
N ALA A 53 -7.48 -7.43 -27.36
CA ALA A 53 -8.41 -8.06 -26.41
C ALA A 53 -8.64 -9.55 -26.71
N HIS A 54 -8.64 -9.94 -27.98
CA HIS A 54 -8.74 -11.34 -28.41
C HIS A 54 -7.92 -11.56 -29.68
N ALA A 55 -6.82 -12.30 -29.55
CA ALA A 55 -5.95 -12.66 -30.67
C ALA A 55 -5.12 -13.88 -30.29
N LEU A 56 -4.63 -14.59 -31.31
CA LEU A 56 -3.61 -15.63 -31.14
C LEU A 56 -2.21 -15.00 -31.21
N ILE A 57 -1.35 -15.29 -30.23
CA ILE A 57 0.06 -14.91 -30.26
C ILE A 57 0.80 -15.89 -31.16
N LYS A 58 1.19 -15.45 -32.36
CA LYS A 58 1.93 -16.29 -33.32
C LYS A 58 3.44 -16.28 -33.11
N ASN A 59 3.99 -15.16 -32.65
CA ASN A 59 5.43 -14.98 -32.48
C ASN A 59 5.73 -13.85 -31.48
N LEU A 60 6.86 -13.94 -30.77
CA LEU A 60 7.44 -12.89 -29.94
C LEU A 60 8.94 -12.77 -30.24
N LYS A 61 9.40 -11.57 -30.61
CA LYS A 61 10.83 -11.29 -30.78
C LYS A 61 11.42 -10.85 -29.44
N LEU A 62 12.38 -11.60 -28.91
CA LEU A 62 12.93 -11.41 -27.55
C LEU A 62 14.41 -10.98 -27.54
N ASP A 63 15.05 -10.82 -28.71
CA ASP A 63 16.50 -10.65 -28.82
C ASP A 63 17.00 -9.41 -28.06
N LEU A 64 16.27 -8.30 -28.17
CA LEU A 64 16.61 -7.05 -27.48
C LEU A 64 16.35 -7.09 -25.97
N ALA A 65 15.48 -7.98 -25.48
CA ALA A 65 15.15 -8.07 -24.06
C ALA A 65 16.11 -8.99 -23.28
N LYS A 66 16.94 -9.77 -23.99
CA LYS A 66 17.90 -10.71 -23.40
C LYS A 66 19.34 -10.17 -23.37
N GLN A 67 19.60 -9.04 -24.04
CA GLN A 67 20.87 -8.31 -23.96
C GLN A 67 20.96 -7.60 -22.62
#